data_AF-A0A1Q5I017-F1
#
_entry.id   AF-A0A1Q5I017-F1
#
_cell.length_a   1.000
_cell.length_b   1.000
_cell.length_c   1.000
_cell.angle_alpha   90.00
_cell.angle_beta   90.00
_cell.angle_gamma   90.00
#
_symmetry.space_group_name_H-M   'P 1'
#
loop_
_entity.id
_entity.type
_entity.pdbx_description
1 polymer ?
#
loop_
_entity_poly.entity_id
_entity_poly.type
_entity_poly.pdbx_seq_one_letter_code
_entity_poly.pdbx_strand_id
1 'polypeptide(L)' 'MKKTPEAIEVAQEAVTELREALARAGIRLPSLGLDVVTLAADPPRPLVELGCCTVETARLLAAAVLPGEENRS' A
#
# COMPACT_ATOMS: atom_id res chain seq x y z
N MET A 1 -20.74 5.12 9.74
CA MET A 1 -19.63 4.28 10.25
C MET A 1 -19.63 3.03 9.39
N LYS A 2 -18.63 2.80 8.53
CA LYS A 2 -18.55 1.55 7.76
C LYS A 2 -18.39 0.42 8.79
N LYS A 3 -19.03 -0.74 8.58
CA LYS A 3 -18.92 -1.83 9.55
C LYS A 3 -17.45 -2.25 9.60
N THR A 4 -16.95 -2.49 10.81
CA THR A 4 -15.61 -2.98 11.12
C THR A 4 -15.05 -4.02 10.11
N PRO A 5 -15.79 -5.09 9.74
CA PRO A 5 -15.33 -6.04 8.72
C PRO A 5 -15.16 -5.44 7.33
N GLU A 6 -16.04 -4.51 6.90
CA GLU A 6 -15.95 -3.86 5.58
C GLU A 6 -14.69 -2.99 5.45
N ALA A 7 -14.23 -2.37 6.55
CA ALA A 7 -13.01 -1.57 6.54
C ALA A 7 -11.74 -2.43 6.37
N ILE A 8 -11.75 -3.65 6.93
CA ILE A 8 -10.63 -4.59 6.80
C ILE A 8 -10.59 -5.18 5.39
N GLU A 9 -11.75 -5.55 4.82
CA GLU A 9 -11.86 -6.04 3.45
C GLU A 9 -11.33 -5.01 2.43
N VAL A 10 -11.79 -3.75 2.53
CA VAL A 10 -11.31 -2.66 1.68
C VAL A 10 -9.80 -2.45 1.81
N ALA A 11 -9.25 -2.55 3.02
CA ALA A 11 -7.81 -2.42 3.22
C ALA A 11 -7.03 -3.60 2.60
N GLN A 12 -7.57 -4.82 2.68
CA GLN A 12 -6.96 -6.00 2.09
C GLN A 12 -6.98 -5.97 0.55
N GLU A 13 -8.06 -5.45 -0.04
CA GLU A 13 -8.16 -5.17 -1.47
C GLU A 13 -7.09 -4.17 -1.90
N ALA A 14 -6.97 -3.04 -1.19
CA ALA A 14 -5.95 -2.02 -1.47
C ALA A 14 -4.52 -2.58 -1.39
N VAL A 15 -4.22 -3.46 -0.42
CA VAL A 15 -2.92 -4.16 -0.34
C VAL A 15 -2.68 -5.04 -1.58
N THR A 16 -3.71 -5.71 -2.06
CA THR A 16 -3.62 -6.59 -3.24
C THR A 16 -3.36 -5.78 -4.50
N GLU A 17 -4.14 -4.73 -4.72
CA GLU A 17 -3.98 -3.81 -5.86
C GLU A 17 -2.57 -3.18 -5.87
N LEU A 18 -2.12 -2.69 -4.71
CA LEU A 18 -0.79 -2.11 -4.58
C LEU A 18 0.31 -3.15 -4.86
N ARG A 19 0.18 -4.38 -4.35
CA ARG A 19 1.14 -5.45 -4.61
C ARG A 19 1.27 -5.74 -6.10
N GLU A 20 0.15 -5.80 -6.81
CA GLU A 20 0.17 -6.03 -8.25
C GLU A 20 0.78 -4.86 -9.02
N ALA A 21 0.44 -3.62 -8.66
CA ALA A 21 1.00 -2.42 -9.30
C ALA A 21 2.52 -2.37 -9.14
N LEU A 22 3.02 -2.63 -7.93
CA LEU A 22 4.45 -2.73 -7.65
C LEU A 22 5.10 -3.88 -8.44
N ALA A 23 4.42 -5.03 -8.52
CA ALA A 23 4.94 -6.16 -9.27
C ALA A 23 5.09 -5.87 -10.77
N ARG A 24 4.15 -5.12 -11.35
CA ARG A 24 4.20 -4.62 -12.74
C ARG A 24 5.36 -3.65 -12.96
N ALA A 25 5.73 -2.87 -11.95
CA ALA A 25 6.91 -2.00 -11.95
C ALA A 25 8.24 -2.72 -11.63
N GLY A 26 8.23 -4.06 -11.49
CA GLY A 26 9.44 -4.84 -11.15
C GLY A 26 9.81 -4.79 -9.67
N ILE A 27 8.97 -4.20 -8.82
CA ILE A 27 9.21 -4.02 -7.39
C ILE A 27 8.60 -5.19 -6.61
N ARG A 28 9.29 -5.67 -5.58
CA ARG A 28 8.77 -6.65 -4.60
C ARG A 28 8.99 -6.14 -3.19
N LEU A 29 7.90 -5.98 -2.44
CA LEU A 29 7.92 -5.66 -1.01
C LEU A 29 7.37 -6.85 -0.22
N PRO A 30 8.23 -7.74 0.30
CA PRO A 30 7.79 -8.95 1.00
C PRO A 30 7.05 -8.63 2.31
N SER A 31 7.34 -7.48 2.91
CA SER A 31 6.67 -6.97 4.12
C SER A 31 5.36 -6.25 3.85
N LEU A 32 4.97 -6.02 2.59
CA LEU A 32 3.74 -5.28 2.27
C LEU A 32 2.52 -6.02 2.84
N GLY A 33 1.73 -5.34 3.66
CA GLY A 33 0.59 -5.93 4.36
C GLY A 33 -0.25 -4.88 5.09
N LEU A 34 -1.10 -5.34 6.01
CA LEU A 34 -1.76 -4.46 6.96
C LEU A 34 -0.93 -4.37 8.24
N ASP A 35 -0.83 -3.18 8.79
CA ASP A 35 -0.24 -2.97 10.10
C ASP A 35 -1.08 -3.67 11.17
N VAL A 36 -0.46 -4.63 11.86
CA VAL A 36 -1.15 -5.55 12.78
C VAL A 36 -1.69 -4.82 14.01
N VAL A 37 -1.02 -3.73 14.43
CA VAL A 37 -1.42 -2.95 15.61
C VAL A 37 -2.72 -2.20 15.35
N THR A 38 -2.83 -1.57 14.19
CA THR A 38 -4.02 -0.81 13.77
C THR A 38 -5.19 -1.71 13.40
N LEU A 39 -4.89 -2.93 12.92
CA LEU A 39 -5.88 -3.98 12.68
C LEU A 39 -6.47 -4.52 13.99
N ALA A 40 -5.68 -4.63 15.05
CA ALA A 40 -6.11 -5.13 16.36
C ALA A 40 -6.77 -4.06 17.26
N ALA A 41 -6.79 -2.79 16.85
CA ALA A 41 -7.39 -1.70 17.60
C ALA A 41 -8.93 -1.79 17.65
N ASP A 42 -9.56 -1.14 18.65
CA ASP A 42 -11.02 -1.02 18.74
C ASP A 42 -11.46 0.45 18.84
N PRO A 43 -12.18 0.99 17.82
CA PRO A 43 -12.48 0.35 16.54
C PRO A 43 -11.22 0.24 15.67
N PRO A 44 -11.10 -0.79 14.81
CA PRO A 44 -9.90 -0.96 13.99
C PRO A 44 -9.82 0.10 12.91
N ARG A 45 -8.58 0.47 12.59
CA ARG A 45 -8.25 1.49 11.59
C ARG A 45 -7.10 0.99 10.72
N PRO A 46 -7.33 -0.05 9.91
CA PRO A 46 -6.26 -0.76 9.21
C PRO A 46 -5.43 0.22 8.37
N LEU A 47 -4.12 0.26 8.65
CA LEU A 47 -3.13 0.95 7.84
C LEU A 47 -2.39 -0.05 6.96
N VAL A 48 -1.92 0.40 5.79
CA VAL A 48 -1.05 -0.41 4.94
C VAL A 48 0.39 -0.22 5.39
N GLU A 49 1.04 -1.32 5.77
CA GLU A 49 2.45 -1.33 6.11
C GLU A 49 3.29 -1.51 4.83
N LEU A 50 4.13 -0.52 4.50
CA LEU A 50 4.98 -0.54 3.31
C LEU A 50 6.35 -1.20 3.55
N GLY A 51 6.79 -1.26 4.80
CA GLY A 51 8.07 -1.82 5.24
C GLY A 51 9.32 -1.08 4.72
N CYS A 52 10.50 -1.68 4.94
CA CYS A 52 11.77 -1.17 4.45
C CYS A 52 12.04 -1.69 3.03
N CYS A 53 12.48 -0.82 2.13
CA CYS A 53 12.87 -1.19 0.78
C CYS A 53 14.35 -0.86 0.51
N THR A 54 14.93 -1.46 -0.52
CA THR A 54 16.29 -1.12 -0.95
C THR A 54 16.32 0.27 -1.56
N VAL A 55 17.50 0.90 -1.62
CA VAL A 55 17.67 2.22 -2.27
C VAL A 55 17.20 2.21 -3.72
N GLU A 56 17.45 1.13 -4.45
CA GLU A 56 16.98 0.96 -5.83
C GLU A 56 15.45 0.93 -5.90
N THR A 57 14.81 0.14 -5.04
CA THR A 57 13.34 0.10 -4.95
C THR A 57 12.76 1.45 -4.56
N ALA A 58 13.37 2.16 -3.60
CA ALA A 58 12.92 3.50 -3.19
C ALA A 58 12.94 4.49 -4.37
N ARG A 59 13.96 4.42 -5.23
CA ARG A 59 14.03 5.25 -6.45
C ARG A 59 12.97 4.88 -7.48
N LEU A 60 12.73 3.58 -7.71
CA LEU A 60 11.68 3.12 -8.62
C LEU A 60 10.29 3.55 -8.13
N LEU A 61 10.02 3.44 -6.83
CA LEU A 61 8.80 3.94 -6.19
C LEU A 61 8.64 5.44 -6.40
N ALA A 62 9.68 6.24 -6.13
CA ALA A 62 9.63 7.68 -6.33
C ALA A 62 9.32 8.05 -7.79
N ALA A 63 9.93 7.35 -8.75
CA ALA A 63 9.65 7.56 -10.17
C ALA A 63 8.22 7.15 -10.58
N ALA A 64 7.63 6.15 -9.92
CA ALA A 64 6.28 5.68 -10.21
C ALA A 64 5.18 6.55 -9.57
N VAL A 65 5.45 7.17 -8.41
CA VAL A 65 4.48 7.98 -7.65
C VAL A 65 4.50 9.44 -8.08
N LEU A 66 5.65 9.97 -8.49
CA LEU A 66 5.70 11.32 -9.04
C LEU A 66 4.97 11.31 -10.40
N PRO A 67 4.00 12.20 -10.62
CA PRO A 67 3.36 12.29 -11.91
C PRO A 67 4.44 12.57 -12.96
N GLY A 68 4.45 11.81 -14.05
CA GLY A 68 4.98 12.36 -15.29
C GLY A 68 4.24 13.68 -15.53
N GLU A 69 4.94 14.70 -16.02
CA GLU A 69 4.40 16.04 -16.33
C GLU A 69 3.35 15.99 -17.46
N GLU A 70 2.32 15.13 -17.36
CA GLU A 70 1.26 14.90 -18.35
C GLU A 70 -0.14 14.92 -17.73
N ASN A 71 -0.28 15.00 -16.39
CA ASN A 71 -1.57 15.11 -15.72
C ASN A 71 -1.79 16.45 -14.99
N ARG A 72 -1.20 17.54 -15.51
CA ARG A 72 -1.59 18.91 -15.15
C ARG A 72 -2.24 19.57 -16.36
N SER A 73 -3.47 19.17 -16.69
CA SER A 73 -4.35 19.88 -17.61
C SER A 73 -5.78 19.75 -17.12
#